data_AF-A0A317IIX1-F1
#
_entry.id   AF-A0A317IIX1-F1
#
_cell.length_a   1.000
_cell.length_b   1.000
_cell.length_c   1.000
_cell.angle_alpha   90.00
_cell.angle_beta   90.00
_cell.angle_gamma   90.00
#
_symmetry.space_group_name_H-M   'P 1'
#
loop_
_entity.id
_entity.type
_entity.pdbx_description
1 polymer ?
#
loop_
_entity_poly.entity_id
_entity_poly.type
_entity_poly.pdbx_seq_one_letter_code
_entity_poly.pdbx_strand_id
1 'polypeptide(L)'
;MRNRILAILVPGLALGAAAAGQPQSVPKTPWGDPDLQGIWPGNMGVPMQRPKNLGERTALNEGEYAQRVAQAQRAAAADNEERAPKDARVGIGPPSYWTERGKPTRQASLIIDPPDGRLPPLTPEAEKLRREYRGGRGVPAEWAGQADTYEDLNLYYRCITRGLTGSIIPVVYNNGNQILQAPGYVVIRNEMIHEARVIPLDGRPHIGAAIREYMGDSRGHWEGNTLVIETTNFTDKTSIGSNGVGYNGEGGKHSEALKIVERLTRVDGNTLHYQATVDDPKTWTRPWTMLIELKRDDKYQFLEYACHEGNYAMKDILAGARAGEGGKGR
;
A
#
# COMPACT_ATOMS: atom_id res chain seq x y z
N MET A 1 35.77 -31.33 -12.40
CA MET A 1 35.44 -30.58 -11.16
C MET A 1 33.94 -30.39 -11.14
N ARG A 2 33.23 -31.05 -10.21
CA ARG A 2 31.76 -31.08 -10.13
C ARG A 2 31.27 -29.82 -9.40
N ASN A 3 30.56 -28.95 -10.11
CA ASN A 3 29.85 -27.80 -9.54
C ASN A 3 28.74 -28.29 -8.59
N ARG A 4 28.87 -27.97 -7.30
CA ARG A 4 27.82 -28.17 -6.30
C ARG A 4 26.99 -26.89 -6.23
N ILE A 5 25.74 -26.95 -6.70
CA ILE A 5 24.72 -25.93 -6.47
C ILE A 5 24.27 -26.07 -5.01
N LEU A 6 24.53 -25.05 -4.18
CA LEU A 6 23.95 -24.95 -2.85
C LEU A 6 22.51 -24.42 -3.00
N ALA A 7 21.52 -25.29 -2.79
CA ALA A 7 20.15 -24.89 -2.58
C ALA A 7 20.02 -24.36 -1.14
N ILE A 8 19.77 -23.06 -0.99
CA ILE A 8 19.43 -22.47 0.31
C ILE A 8 17.96 -22.76 0.57
N LEU A 9 17.68 -23.71 1.48
CA LEU A 9 16.36 -23.95 2.04
C LEU A 9 16.00 -22.77 2.95
N VAL A 10 14.98 -22.00 2.58
CA VAL A 10 14.32 -21.03 3.47
C VAL A 10 13.40 -21.84 4.40
N PRO A 11 13.57 -21.78 5.73
CA PRO A 11 12.67 -22.48 6.64
C PRO A 11 11.32 -21.75 6.67
N GLY A 12 10.25 -22.46 6.33
CA GLY A 12 8.89 -21.98 6.46
C GLY A 12 8.53 -21.77 7.93
N LEU A 13 8.34 -20.53 8.34
CA LEU A 13 7.73 -20.20 9.62
C LEU A 13 6.23 -20.53 9.56
N ALA A 14 5.84 -21.57 10.29
CA ALA A 14 4.45 -21.89 10.54
C ALA A 14 3.84 -20.82 11.46
N LEU A 15 3.08 -19.88 10.89
CA LEU A 15 2.21 -18.99 11.63
C LEU A 15 1.08 -19.81 12.26
N GLY A 16 0.89 -19.64 13.58
CA GLY A 16 -0.11 -20.35 14.37
C GLY A 16 -1.53 -20.16 13.80
N ALA A 17 -2.22 -21.28 13.61
CA ALA A 17 -3.62 -21.29 13.20
C ALA A 17 -4.48 -20.64 14.29
N ALA A 18 -5.00 -19.44 14.01
CA ALA A 18 -6.15 -18.93 14.74
C ALA A 18 -7.31 -19.93 14.57
N ALA A 19 -8.03 -20.22 15.65
CA ALA A 19 -9.19 -21.10 15.64
C ALA A 19 -10.25 -20.53 14.69
N ALA A 20 -10.31 -21.07 13.47
CA ALA A 20 -11.33 -20.75 12.50
C ALA A 20 -12.64 -21.38 12.97
N GLY A 21 -13.67 -20.55 13.16
CA GLY A 21 -15.05 -21.03 13.19
C GLY A 21 -15.34 -21.85 11.93
N GLN A 22 -16.35 -22.73 11.99
CA GLN A 22 -16.77 -23.58 10.88
C GLN A 22 -16.67 -22.83 9.55
N PRO A 23 -15.87 -23.31 8.56
CA PRO A 23 -15.63 -22.56 7.35
C PRO A 23 -16.97 -22.44 6.61
N GLN A 24 -17.50 -21.22 6.59
CA GLN A 24 -18.51 -20.88 5.61
C GLN A 24 -17.92 -21.25 4.25
N SER A 25 -18.64 -22.07 3.47
CA SER A 25 -18.15 -22.48 2.17
C SER A 25 -17.85 -21.24 1.33
N VAL A 26 -16.58 -21.08 0.94
CA VAL A 26 -16.18 -19.96 0.10
C VAL A 26 -16.95 -20.07 -1.22
N PRO A 27 -17.71 -19.04 -1.61
CA PRO A 27 -18.46 -19.07 -2.87
C PRO A 27 -17.53 -19.42 -4.03
N LYS A 28 -18.04 -20.15 -5.02
CA LYS A 28 -17.29 -20.53 -6.21
C LYS A 28 -17.87 -19.81 -7.43
N THR A 29 -16.99 -19.46 -8.35
CA THR A 29 -17.37 -19.00 -9.68
C THR A 29 -18.07 -20.12 -10.47
N PRO A 30 -18.78 -19.82 -11.57
CA PRO A 30 -19.41 -20.84 -12.41
C PRO A 30 -18.44 -21.89 -12.98
N TRP A 31 -17.13 -21.59 -13.05
CA TRP A 31 -16.08 -22.51 -13.50
C TRP A 31 -15.30 -23.18 -12.36
N GLY A 32 -15.66 -22.93 -11.09
CA GLY A 32 -15.15 -23.68 -9.93
C GLY A 32 -14.04 -23.02 -9.11
N ASP A 33 -13.49 -21.88 -9.55
CA ASP A 33 -12.52 -21.11 -8.75
C ASP A 33 -13.19 -20.49 -7.51
N PRO A 34 -12.46 -20.26 -6.39
CA PRO A 34 -12.93 -19.38 -5.33
C PRO A 34 -13.36 -18.01 -5.87
N ASP A 35 -14.52 -17.53 -5.43
CA ASP A 35 -15.11 -16.28 -5.87
C ASP A 35 -14.74 -15.12 -4.92
N LEU A 36 -13.82 -14.30 -5.42
CA LEU A 36 -13.33 -13.07 -4.82
C LEU A 36 -13.95 -11.83 -5.48
N GLN A 37 -14.84 -11.98 -6.45
CA GLN A 37 -15.42 -10.85 -7.18
C GLN A 37 -16.18 -9.91 -6.25
N GLY A 38 -15.99 -8.61 -6.48
CA GLY A 38 -16.65 -7.56 -5.71
C GLY A 38 -15.81 -6.30 -5.60
N ILE A 39 -16.35 -5.35 -4.85
CA ILE A 39 -15.67 -4.11 -4.48
C ILE A 39 -15.31 -4.20 -2.99
N TRP A 40 -14.05 -3.92 -2.70
CA TRP A 40 -13.37 -4.13 -1.43
C TRP A 40 -12.65 -2.83 -1.01
N PRO A 41 -13.36 -1.78 -0.57
CA PRO A 41 -12.73 -0.51 -0.25
C PRO A 41 -11.72 -0.61 0.89
N GLY A 42 -10.57 0.02 0.71
CA GLY A 42 -9.51 0.13 1.71
C GLY A 42 -9.78 1.28 2.67
N ASN A 43 -10.78 1.18 3.54
CA ASN A 43 -11.10 2.22 4.52
C ASN A 43 -10.88 1.74 5.95
N MET A 44 -9.71 1.15 6.25
CA MET A 44 -9.33 0.72 7.59
C MET A 44 -8.54 1.79 8.34
N GLY A 45 -8.93 2.09 9.57
CA GLY A 45 -8.25 3.04 10.47
C GLY A 45 -7.07 2.42 11.22
N VAL A 46 -6.19 1.68 10.52
CA VAL A 46 -5.09 0.91 11.10
C VAL A 46 -3.75 1.53 10.71
N PRO A 47 -2.85 1.83 11.66
CA PRO A 47 -1.53 2.38 11.32
C PRO A 47 -0.67 1.34 10.61
N MET A 48 0.23 1.77 9.73
CA MET A 48 1.13 0.86 9.02
C MET A 48 2.01 0.04 9.98
N GLN A 49 2.75 0.75 10.84
CA GLN A 49 3.63 0.15 11.85
C GLN A 49 2.98 0.14 13.23
N ARG A 50 3.33 -0.85 14.03
CA ARG A 50 2.81 -0.99 15.39
C ARG A 50 3.39 0.06 16.33
N PRO A 51 2.54 0.67 17.19
CA PRO A 51 3.02 1.47 18.32
C PRO A 51 4.01 0.69 19.20
N LYS A 52 5.17 1.30 19.51
CA LYS A 52 6.24 0.64 20.27
C LYS A 52 5.79 0.11 21.63
N ASN A 53 4.83 0.78 22.27
CA ASN A 53 4.28 0.40 23.58
C ASN A 53 3.44 -0.89 23.55
N LEU A 54 3.04 -1.37 22.37
CA LEU A 54 2.30 -2.62 22.22
C LEU A 54 3.22 -3.85 22.08
N GLY A 55 4.50 -3.66 21.76
CA GLY A 55 5.42 -4.78 21.50
C GLY A 55 4.88 -5.71 20.41
N GLU A 56 4.77 -7.00 20.72
CA GLU A 56 4.26 -8.02 19.78
C GLU A 56 2.73 -8.17 19.80
N ARG A 57 2.01 -7.39 20.61
CA ARG A 57 0.54 -7.48 20.69
C ARG A 57 -0.10 -7.04 19.37
N THR A 58 -0.70 -7.99 18.65
CA THR A 58 -1.35 -7.76 17.35
C THR A 58 -2.72 -7.11 17.45
N ALA A 59 -3.31 -7.05 18.64
CA ALA A 59 -4.62 -6.48 18.90
C ALA A 59 -4.64 -5.49 20.06
N LEU A 60 -5.44 -4.44 19.89
CA LEU A 60 -5.78 -3.48 20.93
C LEU A 60 -6.67 -4.13 21.99
N ASN A 61 -6.44 -3.77 23.26
CA ASN A 61 -7.39 -4.08 24.33
C ASN A 61 -8.64 -3.18 24.24
N GLU A 62 -9.66 -3.44 25.07
CA GLU A 62 -10.92 -2.68 25.07
C GLU A 62 -10.70 -1.16 25.22
N GLY A 63 -9.85 -0.75 26.16
CA GLY A 63 -9.59 0.66 26.44
C GLY A 63 -8.90 1.37 25.27
N GLU A 64 -7.86 0.74 24.71
CA GLU A 64 -7.13 1.24 23.53
C GLU A 64 -8.04 1.31 22.29
N TYR A 65 -8.89 0.30 22.10
CA TYR A 65 -9.85 0.28 20.99
C TYR A 65 -10.91 1.38 21.15
N ALA A 66 -11.46 1.56 22.36
CA ALA A 66 -12.39 2.64 22.67
C ALA A 66 -11.75 4.03 22.43
N GLN A 67 -10.48 4.20 22.77
CA GLN A 67 -9.73 5.42 22.45
C GLN A 67 -9.61 5.66 20.95
N ARG A 68 -9.33 4.62 20.15
CA ARG A 68 -9.28 4.72 18.68
C ARG A 68 -10.63 5.11 18.09
N VAL A 69 -11.72 4.51 18.59
CA VAL A 69 -13.09 4.87 18.18
C VAL A 69 -13.38 6.34 18.52
N ALA A 70 -13.06 6.79 19.73
CA ALA A 70 -13.27 8.17 20.14
C ALA A 70 -12.42 9.16 19.32
N GLN A 71 -11.18 8.81 18.96
CA GLN A 71 -10.34 9.60 18.07
C GLN A 71 -10.95 9.73 16.66
N ALA A 72 -11.42 8.61 16.09
CA ALA A 72 -12.08 8.62 14.78
C ALA A 72 -13.35 9.49 14.78
N GLN A 73 -14.16 9.41 15.85
CA GLN A 73 -15.35 10.25 16.02
C GLN A 73 -15.00 11.74 16.12
N ARG A 74 -13.97 12.10 16.89
CA ARG A 74 -13.50 13.50 16.98
C ARG A 74 -13.00 14.02 15.64
N ALA A 75 -12.25 13.21 14.89
CA ALA A 75 -11.78 13.58 13.56
C ALA A 75 -12.94 13.77 12.57
N ALA A 76 -13.97 12.93 12.63
CA ALA A 76 -15.17 13.09 11.81
C ALA A 76 -16.00 14.33 12.21
N ALA A 77 -16.09 14.66 13.50
CA ALA A 77 -16.79 15.84 13.98
C ALA A 77 -16.10 17.15 13.56
N ALA A 78 -14.77 17.22 13.69
CA ALA A 78 -13.98 18.40 13.29
C ALA A 78 -14.13 18.72 11.79
N ASP A 79 -14.21 17.70 10.94
CA ASP A 79 -14.39 17.83 9.50
C ASP A 79 -15.75 18.39 9.07
N ASN A 80 -16.77 18.22 9.93
CA ASN A 80 -18.12 18.72 9.71
C ASN A 80 -18.30 20.16 10.23
N GLU A 81 -17.27 20.78 10.80
CA GLU A 81 -17.32 22.18 11.20
C GLU A 81 -17.38 23.06 9.94
N GLU A 82 -18.48 23.81 9.81
CA GLU A 82 -18.72 24.71 8.67
C GLU A 82 -17.69 25.85 8.57
N ARG A 83 -17.00 26.13 9.68
CA ARG A 83 -15.91 27.11 9.75
C ARG A 83 -14.75 26.53 10.51
N ALA A 84 -13.57 26.59 9.89
CA ALA A 84 -12.33 26.31 10.59
C ALA A 84 -12.18 27.26 11.81
N PRO A 85 -11.65 26.80 12.95
CA PRO A 85 -11.29 27.64 14.08
C PRO A 85 -10.45 28.86 13.64
N LYS A 86 -10.56 29.98 14.36
CA LYS A 86 -9.86 31.25 14.01
C LYS A 86 -8.34 31.11 13.93
N ASP A 87 -7.79 30.13 14.62
CA ASP A 87 -6.38 29.76 14.71
C ASP A 87 -6.03 28.49 13.92
N ALA A 88 -6.99 27.93 13.18
CA ALA A 88 -6.75 26.77 12.36
C ALA A 88 -5.76 27.11 11.24
N ARG A 89 -4.71 26.28 11.15
CA ARG A 89 -3.88 26.26 9.94
C ARG A 89 -4.74 25.71 8.81
N VAL A 90 -5.17 26.57 7.90
CA VAL A 90 -5.79 26.15 6.65
C VAL A 90 -4.77 25.39 5.80
N GLY A 91 -5.03 24.11 5.59
CA GLY A 91 -4.26 23.26 4.69
C GLY A 91 -4.82 23.28 3.27
N ILE A 92 -3.97 23.03 2.28
CA ILE A 92 -4.34 22.96 0.85
C ILE A 92 -4.86 21.54 0.52
N GLY A 93 -5.61 20.93 1.44
CA GLY A 93 -6.08 19.55 1.34
C GLY A 93 -7.39 19.42 0.56
N PRO A 94 -7.78 18.20 0.15
CA PRO A 94 -9.09 17.96 -0.41
C PRO A 94 -10.19 18.38 0.59
N PRO A 95 -11.37 18.79 0.12
CA PRO A 95 -12.50 19.05 1.00
C PRO A 95 -12.82 17.86 1.91
N SER A 96 -13.18 18.13 3.16
CA SER A 96 -13.38 17.08 4.18
C SER A 96 -14.42 16.03 3.78
N TYR A 97 -15.46 16.43 3.03
CA TYR A 97 -16.52 15.55 2.54
C TYR A 97 -16.08 14.54 1.47
N TRP A 98 -14.86 14.67 0.92
CA TRP A 98 -14.26 13.62 0.07
C TRP A 98 -13.68 12.47 0.90
N THR A 99 -13.46 12.68 2.20
CA THR A 99 -12.66 11.79 3.02
C THR A 99 -13.37 10.46 3.29
N GLU A 100 -12.75 9.36 2.86
CA GLU A 100 -13.15 8.00 3.21
C GLU A 100 -12.51 7.59 4.55
N ARG A 101 -13.10 8.08 5.64
CA ARG A 101 -12.55 7.87 6.99
C ARG A 101 -12.38 6.37 7.31
N GLY A 102 -11.21 6.03 7.82
CA GLY A 102 -10.89 4.68 8.27
C GLY A 102 -11.84 4.20 9.37
N LYS A 103 -12.48 3.05 9.16
CA LYS A 103 -13.28 2.34 10.15
C LYS A 103 -12.35 1.78 11.23
N PRO A 104 -12.57 2.12 12.52
CA PRO A 104 -11.75 1.57 13.60
C PRO A 104 -11.81 0.05 13.63
N THR A 105 -10.65 -0.59 13.78
CA THR A 105 -10.54 -2.02 14.06
C THR A 105 -9.60 -2.25 15.24
N ARG A 106 -9.63 -3.47 15.79
CA ARG A 106 -8.71 -3.89 16.86
C ARG A 106 -7.31 -4.21 16.38
N GLN A 107 -7.10 -4.36 15.07
CA GLN A 107 -5.79 -4.66 14.51
C GLN A 107 -4.79 -3.56 14.90
N ALA A 108 -3.68 -3.94 15.53
CA ALA A 108 -2.72 -2.99 16.07
C ALA A 108 -1.90 -2.28 14.97
N SER A 109 -1.61 -2.97 13.87
CA SER A 109 -0.82 -2.49 12.73
C SER A 109 -1.13 -3.26 11.45
N LEU A 110 -0.85 -2.67 10.28
CA LEU A 110 -0.91 -3.39 9.00
C LEU A 110 0.22 -4.41 8.88
N ILE A 111 1.44 -4.06 9.30
CA ILE A 111 2.55 -5.03 9.32
C ILE A 111 2.29 -6.08 10.41
N ILE A 112 2.35 -7.35 10.00
CA ILE A 112 2.14 -8.53 10.85
C ILE A 112 3.38 -9.41 10.98
N ASP A 113 4.30 -9.34 10.03
CA ASP A 113 5.65 -9.91 10.13
C ASP A 113 6.65 -8.83 9.71
N PRO A 114 7.69 -8.52 10.50
CA PRO A 114 8.12 -9.15 11.76
C PRO A 114 7.09 -9.10 12.91
N PRO A 115 7.22 -9.94 13.95
CA PRO A 115 6.25 -10.04 15.05
C PRO A 115 6.04 -8.76 15.84
N ASP A 116 6.95 -7.79 15.79
CA ASP A 116 6.79 -6.47 16.40
C ASP A 116 5.92 -5.52 15.55
N GLY A 117 5.55 -5.94 14.34
CA GLY A 117 4.69 -5.18 13.41
C GLY A 117 5.36 -3.92 12.88
N ARG A 118 6.68 -3.92 12.73
CA ARG A 118 7.44 -2.76 12.26
C ARG A 118 8.27 -3.11 11.03
N LEU A 119 8.62 -2.09 10.24
CA LEU A 119 9.48 -2.32 9.08
C LEU A 119 10.85 -2.84 9.56
N PRO A 120 11.42 -3.86 8.89
CA PRO A 120 12.79 -4.25 9.14
C PRO A 120 13.77 -3.08 8.90
N PRO A 121 14.95 -3.09 9.54
CA PRO A 121 16.01 -2.18 9.19
C PRO A 121 16.37 -2.25 7.70
N LEU A 122 16.71 -1.10 7.11
CA LEU A 122 17.29 -1.05 5.78
C LEU A 122 18.69 -1.69 5.77
N THR A 123 19.12 -2.17 4.62
CA THR A 123 20.52 -2.56 4.41
C THR A 123 21.44 -1.34 4.55
N PRO A 124 22.73 -1.51 4.90
CA PRO A 124 23.68 -0.40 4.95
C PRO A 124 23.74 0.40 3.65
N GLU A 125 23.67 -0.28 2.50
CA GLU A 125 23.68 0.30 1.17
C GLU A 125 22.39 1.10 0.90
N ALA A 126 21.22 0.55 1.20
CA ALA A 126 19.94 1.26 1.02
C ALA A 126 19.84 2.46 1.97
N GLU A 127 20.33 2.32 3.19
CA GLU A 127 20.41 3.39 4.17
C GLU A 127 21.33 4.52 3.72
N LYS A 128 22.47 4.19 3.07
CA LYS A 128 23.33 5.17 2.41
C LYS A 128 22.60 5.87 1.26
N LEU A 129 21.98 5.12 0.34
CA LEU A 129 21.23 5.67 -0.79
C LEU A 129 20.09 6.60 -0.33
N ARG A 130 19.37 6.20 0.73
CA ARG A 130 18.32 7.03 1.34
C ARG A 130 18.85 8.38 1.80
N ARG A 131 19.99 8.39 2.51
CA ARG A 131 20.62 9.62 3.00
C ARG A 131 21.17 10.47 1.87
N GLU A 132 21.71 9.87 0.82
CA GLU A 132 22.29 10.60 -0.32
C GLU A 132 21.22 11.06 -1.33
N TYR A 133 19.99 10.56 -1.21
CA TYR A 133 18.90 10.89 -2.12
C TYR A 133 18.73 12.40 -2.27
N ARG A 134 18.70 12.85 -3.53
CA ARG A 134 18.66 14.27 -3.92
C ARG A 134 19.76 15.12 -3.28
N GLY A 135 20.96 14.55 -3.12
CA GLY A 135 22.11 15.22 -2.54
C GLY A 135 21.95 15.51 -1.05
N GLY A 136 21.29 14.64 -0.30
CA GLY A 136 21.04 14.84 1.13
C GLY A 136 19.70 15.49 1.48
N ARG A 137 18.94 15.93 0.47
CA ARG A 137 17.66 16.62 0.68
C ARG A 137 16.51 15.66 1.04
N GLY A 138 16.73 14.35 0.94
CA GLY A 138 15.74 13.33 1.24
C GLY A 138 14.59 13.32 0.24
N VAL A 139 13.61 12.44 0.47
CA VAL A 139 12.35 12.46 -0.27
C VAL A 139 11.72 13.82 -0.02
N PRO A 140 11.23 14.57 -1.03
CA PRO A 140 10.54 15.82 -0.77
C PRO A 140 9.45 15.54 0.26
N ALA A 141 9.60 16.09 1.47
CA ALA A 141 8.48 16.14 2.39
C ALA A 141 7.39 16.87 1.62
N GLU A 142 6.20 16.25 1.55
CA GLU A 142 5.17 16.56 0.54
C GLU A 142 4.79 18.04 0.43
N TRP A 143 5.21 18.89 1.37
CA TRP A 143 4.88 20.32 1.45
C TRP A 143 6.03 21.19 1.98
N ALA A 144 7.25 20.66 2.08
CA ALA A 144 8.41 21.37 2.61
C ALA A 144 9.69 20.88 1.93
N GLY A 145 9.95 21.36 0.71
CA GLY A 145 11.14 20.95 -0.01
C GLY A 145 11.51 21.86 -1.16
N GLN A 146 12.82 22.03 -1.35
CA GLN A 146 13.38 22.44 -2.64
C GLN A 146 13.01 21.35 -3.65
N ALA A 147 12.29 21.68 -4.72
CA ALA A 147 12.03 20.80 -5.84
C ALA A 147 12.58 21.49 -7.10
N ASP A 148 13.51 20.84 -7.79
CA ASP A 148 14.22 21.45 -8.89
C ASP A 148 13.56 21.21 -10.25
N THR A 149 13.00 20.01 -10.38
CA THR A 149 12.38 19.50 -11.59
C THR A 149 11.20 18.61 -11.22
N TYR A 150 10.35 18.29 -12.19
CA TYR A 150 9.24 17.35 -12.03
C TYR A 150 9.69 15.96 -11.56
N GLU A 151 10.95 15.58 -11.79
CA GLU A 151 11.52 14.30 -11.36
C GLU A 151 11.77 14.20 -9.86
N ASP A 152 11.81 15.34 -9.18
CA ASP A 152 11.86 15.37 -7.72
C ASP A 152 10.52 14.99 -7.10
N LEU A 153 9.42 15.13 -7.83
CA LEU A 153 8.09 14.76 -7.38
C LEU A 153 7.86 13.26 -7.59
N ASN A 154 7.14 12.62 -6.65
CA ASN A 154 6.77 11.22 -6.78
C ASN A 154 5.87 10.99 -8.02
N LEU A 155 5.72 9.73 -8.42
CA LEU A 155 4.94 9.35 -9.60
C LEU A 155 3.42 9.61 -9.44
N TYR A 156 2.93 9.69 -8.20
CA TYR A 156 1.53 9.99 -7.89
C TYR A 156 1.18 11.44 -8.24
N TYR A 157 1.98 12.42 -7.82
CA TYR A 157 1.78 13.84 -8.17
C TYR A 157 1.84 14.10 -9.67
N ARG A 158 2.52 13.21 -10.40
CA ARG A 158 2.65 13.23 -11.86
C ARG A 158 1.56 12.45 -12.58
N CYS A 159 0.60 11.89 -11.84
CA CYS A 159 -0.52 11.10 -12.35
C CYS A 159 -0.10 9.81 -13.10
N ILE A 160 1.09 9.29 -12.82
CA ILE A 160 1.62 8.12 -13.51
C ILE A 160 1.18 6.84 -12.80
N THR A 161 1.49 6.71 -11.51
CA THR A 161 1.17 5.52 -10.72
C THR A 161 1.32 5.79 -9.22
N ARG A 162 0.65 4.99 -8.38
CA ARG A 162 0.93 4.88 -6.94
C ARG A 162 1.83 3.70 -6.60
N GLY A 163 2.16 2.85 -7.57
CA GLY A 163 2.81 1.56 -7.38
C GLY A 163 1.87 0.53 -6.74
N LEU A 164 2.24 -0.76 -6.83
CA LEU A 164 1.39 -1.87 -6.40
C LEU A 164 0.87 -1.72 -4.96
N THR A 165 1.77 -1.50 -4.01
CA THR A 165 1.40 -1.37 -2.59
C THR A 165 0.75 -0.02 -2.30
N GLY A 166 1.16 1.05 -2.97
CA GLY A 166 0.51 2.35 -2.82
C GLY A 166 -0.94 2.35 -3.27
N SER A 167 -1.30 1.53 -4.27
CA SER A 167 -2.67 1.43 -4.79
C SER A 167 -3.64 0.68 -3.89
N ILE A 168 -3.16 -0.24 -3.04
CA ILE A 168 -4.01 -1.03 -2.12
C ILE A 168 -4.05 -0.44 -0.71
N ILE A 169 -3.00 0.29 -0.31
CA ILE A 169 -2.91 0.89 1.02
C ILE A 169 -3.86 2.08 1.10
N PRO A 170 -4.66 2.17 2.18
CA PRO A 170 -5.64 3.22 2.39
C PRO A 170 -4.99 4.61 2.44
N VAL A 171 -5.64 5.56 1.79
CA VAL A 171 -5.41 7.00 1.88
C VAL A 171 -6.68 7.74 2.22
N VAL A 172 -6.64 9.06 2.12
CA VAL A 172 -7.73 9.94 2.53
C VAL A 172 -9.02 9.73 1.74
N TYR A 173 -8.99 9.29 0.48
CA TYR A 173 -10.17 9.11 -0.38
C TYR A 173 -9.85 8.22 -1.61
N ASN A 174 -10.86 7.83 -2.40
CA ASN A 174 -10.79 6.92 -3.55
C ASN A 174 -10.04 5.59 -3.25
N ASN A 175 -10.43 4.92 -2.17
CA ASN A 175 -9.79 3.66 -1.77
C ASN A 175 -10.48 2.43 -2.35
N GLY A 176 -11.26 2.57 -3.43
CA GLY A 176 -11.94 1.46 -4.08
C GLY A 176 -10.96 0.44 -4.67
N ASN A 177 -11.16 -0.84 -4.32
CA ASN A 177 -10.45 -1.96 -4.94
C ASN A 177 -11.47 -2.93 -5.51
N GLN A 178 -11.48 -3.12 -6.82
CA GLN A 178 -12.41 -4.00 -7.50
C GLN A 178 -11.67 -5.25 -7.99
N ILE A 179 -12.22 -6.42 -7.66
CA ILE A 179 -11.75 -7.70 -8.18
C ILE A 179 -12.76 -8.21 -9.20
N LEU A 180 -12.27 -8.49 -10.40
CA LEU A 180 -13.02 -9.14 -11.48
C LEU A 180 -12.36 -10.48 -11.79
N GLN A 181 -13.14 -11.49 -12.14
CA GLN A 181 -12.61 -12.80 -12.49
C GLN A 181 -13.17 -13.26 -13.83
N ALA A 182 -12.32 -13.92 -14.60
CA ALA A 182 -12.67 -14.67 -15.80
C ALA A 182 -11.94 -16.02 -15.75
N PRO A 183 -12.36 -17.03 -16.51
CA PRO A 183 -11.60 -18.27 -16.60
C PRO A 183 -10.14 -18.00 -16.96
N GLY A 184 -9.21 -18.40 -16.09
CA GLY A 184 -7.76 -18.22 -16.28
C GLY A 184 -7.20 -16.83 -15.97
N TYR A 185 -8.02 -15.87 -15.51
CA TYR A 185 -7.58 -14.50 -15.22
C TYR A 185 -8.26 -13.90 -13.99
N VAL A 186 -7.50 -13.11 -13.24
CA VAL A 186 -8.02 -12.18 -12.22
C VAL A 186 -7.63 -10.78 -12.62
N VAL A 187 -8.53 -9.82 -12.48
CA VAL A 187 -8.22 -8.40 -12.68
C VAL A 187 -8.45 -7.66 -11.37
N ILE A 188 -7.44 -6.93 -10.92
CA ILE A 188 -7.55 -6.02 -9.77
C ILE A 188 -7.49 -4.59 -10.29
N ARG A 189 -8.55 -3.83 -10.07
CA ARG A 189 -8.63 -2.40 -10.39
C ARG A 189 -8.59 -1.58 -9.11
N ASN A 190 -7.75 -0.56 -9.07
CA ASN A 190 -7.70 0.40 -7.96
C ASN A 190 -8.25 1.74 -8.43
N GLU A 191 -9.06 2.39 -7.60
CA GLU A 191 -9.83 3.56 -8.01
C GLU A 191 -8.96 4.80 -8.21
N MET A 192 -8.07 5.10 -7.25
CA MET A 192 -7.18 6.25 -7.37
C MET A 192 -6.12 6.02 -8.46
N ILE A 193 -5.92 7.04 -9.31
CA ILE A 193 -5.13 7.02 -10.54
C ILE A 193 -5.86 6.29 -11.68
N HIS A 194 -5.47 5.07 -12.04
CA HIS A 194 -6.06 4.31 -13.16
C HIS A 194 -5.57 2.86 -13.21
N GLU A 195 -5.07 2.32 -12.08
CA GLU A 195 -4.40 1.03 -12.10
C GLU A 195 -5.35 -0.12 -12.37
N ALA A 196 -4.99 -0.97 -13.33
CA ALA A 196 -5.67 -2.23 -13.61
C ALA A 196 -4.63 -3.32 -13.88
N ARG A 197 -4.50 -4.27 -12.95
CA ARG A 197 -3.59 -5.41 -13.08
C ARG A 197 -4.34 -6.61 -13.60
N VAL A 198 -3.94 -7.11 -14.77
CA VAL A 198 -4.43 -8.39 -15.32
C VAL A 198 -3.47 -9.49 -14.89
N ILE A 199 -3.97 -10.48 -14.17
CA ILE A 199 -3.19 -11.53 -13.52
C ILE A 199 -3.54 -12.87 -14.20
N PRO A 200 -2.68 -13.42 -15.06
CA PRO A 200 -2.86 -14.75 -15.62
C PRO A 200 -2.73 -15.84 -14.56
N LEU A 201 -3.57 -16.87 -14.66
CA LEU A 201 -3.61 -18.03 -13.75
C LEU A 201 -3.15 -19.34 -14.41
N ASP A 202 -2.64 -19.28 -15.63
CA ASP A 202 -2.36 -20.45 -16.47
C ASP A 202 -0.93 -21.00 -16.34
N GLY A 203 -0.18 -20.52 -15.34
CA GLY A 203 1.19 -20.96 -15.07
C GLY A 203 2.22 -20.52 -16.11
N ARG A 204 1.88 -19.60 -17.02
CA ARG A 204 2.84 -19.05 -17.98
C ARG A 204 4.00 -18.35 -17.24
N PRO A 205 5.23 -18.38 -17.79
CA PRO A 205 6.36 -17.72 -17.15
C PRO A 205 6.18 -16.20 -17.08
N HIS A 206 6.95 -15.57 -16.20
CA HIS A 206 7.11 -14.13 -16.20
C HIS A 206 7.71 -13.63 -17.53
N ILE A 207 7.44 -12.37 -17.85
CA ILE A 207 8.10 -11.70 -18.97
C ILE A 207 9.62 -11.64 -18.75
N GLY A 208 10.39 -11.54 -19.83
CA GLY A 208 11.86 -11.52 -19.74
C GLY A 208 12.38 -10.43 -18.80
N ALA A 209 13.40 -10.74 -17.99
CA ALA A 209 13.91 -9.89 -16.91
C ALA A 209 14.43 -8.49 -17.34
N ALA A 210 14.59 -8.25 -18.64
CA ALA A 210 14.94 -6.95 -19.21
C ALA A 210 13.74 -5.99 -19.32
N ILE A 211 12.51 -6.52 -19.30
CA ILE A 211 11.29 -5.71 -19.35
C ILE A 211 10.87 -5.42 -17.91
N ARG A 212 10.71 -4.13 -17.59
CA ARG A 212 10.37 -3.64 -16.26
C ARG A 212 9.17 -2.71 -16.31
N GLU A 213 8.26 -2.88 -15.36
CA GLU A 213 7.00 -2.15 -15.29
C GLU A 213 6.82 -1.47 -13.94
N TYR A 214 6.03 -0.39 -13.89
CA TYR A 214 5.74 0.32 -12.63
C TYR A 214 4.96 -0.55 -11.64
N MET A 215 4.01 -1.34 -12.15
CA MET A 215 3.19 -2.26 -11.35
C MET A 215 3.75 -3.69 -11.29
N GLY A 216 4.88 -3.94 -11.96
CA GLY A 216 5.48 -5.26 -12.12
C GLY A 216 4.67 -6.21 -13.02
N ASP A 217 5.20 -7.42 -13.22
CA ASP A 217 4.54 -8.49 -13.98
C ASP A 217 4.00 -9.54 -13.00
N SER A 218 2.67 -9.69 -12.94
CA SER A 218 1.98 -10.57 -11.99
C SER A 218 1.65 -11.94 -12.59
N ARG A 219 1.80 -13.01 -11.79
CA ARG A 219 1.35 -14.37 -12.10
C ARG A 219 0.63 -14.95 -10.88
N GLY A 220 -0.55 -15.53 -11.11
CA GLY A 220 -1.38 -16.06 -10.03
C GLY A 220 -1.56 -17.57 -10.08
N HIS A 221 -1.87 -18.16 -8.94
CA HIS A 221 -2.36 -19.53 -8.83
C HIS A 221 -3.22 -19.68 -7.57
N TRP A 222 -4.02 -20.75 -7.52
CA TRP A 222 -4.85 -21.07 -6.36
C TRP A 222 -4.15 -22.05 -5.41
N GLU A 223 -4.11 -21.72 -4.13
CA GLU A 223 -3.77 -22.63 -3.03
C GLU A 223 -5.02 -22.82 -2.16
N GLY A 224 -5.76 -23.90 -2.44
CA GLY A 224 -7.06 -24.12 -1.80
C GLY A 224 -8.05 -22.99 -2.13
N ASN A 225 -8.40 -22.18 -1.13
CA ASN A 225 -9.28 -21.01 -1.28
C ASN A 225 -8.53 -19.67 -1.31
N THR A 226 -7.20 -19.70 -1.43
CA THR A 226 -6.37 -18.50 -1.46
C THR A 226 -5.81 -18.28 -2.86
N LEU A 227 -6.03 -17.09 -3.41
CA LEU A 227 -5.32 -16.65 -4.61
C LEU A 227 -3.93 -16.17 -4.18
N VAL A 228 -2.89 -16.81 -4.70
CA VAL A 228 -1.50 -16.39 -4.50
C VAL A 228 -1.04 -15.70 -5.77
N ILE A 229 -0.48 -14.50 -5.65
CA ILE A 229 0.01 -13.72 -6.78
C ILE A 229 1.46 -13.39 -6.52
N GLU A 230 2.34 -13.88 -7.38
CA GLU A 230 3.73 -13.45 -7.43
C GLU A 230 3.87 -12.32 -8.44
N THR A 231 4.44 -11.20 -8.01
CA THR A 231 4.75 -10.07 -8.89
C THR A 231 6.25 -9.78 -8.82
N THR A 232 6.87 -9.67 -9.99
CA THR A 232 8.31 -9.35 -10.17
C THR A 232 8.45 -8.28 -11.26
N ASN A 233 9.64 -8.12 -11.85
CA ASN A 233 9.90 -7.18 -12.96
C ASN A 233 9.53 -5.71 -12.66
N PHE A 234 9.66 -5.27 -11.42
CA PHE A 234 9.45 -3.86 -11.09
C PHE A 234 10.59 -2.97 -11.60
N THR A 235 10.25 -1.74 -11.99
CA THR A 235 11.23 -0.62 -12.00
C THR A 235 11.63 -0.24 -10.58
N ASP A 236 12.67 0.55 -10.40
CA ASP A 236 13.06 1.16 -9.10
C ASP A 236 12.44 2.55 -8.85
N LYS A 237 11.49 2.96 -9.70
CA LYS A 237 10.97 4.33 -9.72
C LYS A 237 9.83 4.56 -8.74
N THR A 238 9.09 3.50 -8.39
CA THR A 238 8.01 3.51 -7.40
C THR A 238 8.56 3.45 -5.97
N SER A 239 7.66 3.46 -4.98
CA SER A 239 8.02 3.26 -3.57
C SER A 239 6.99 2.33 -2.92
N ILE A 240 7.39 1.65 -1.85
CA ILE A 240 6.51 0.91 -0.96
C ILE A 240 5.96 1.85 0.11
N GLY A 241 4.66 2.10 0.03
CA GLY A 241 3.92 2.92 0.99
C GLY A 241 2.76 3.68 0.35
N SER A 242 2.01 4.38 1.20
CA SER A 242 0.88 5.20 0.79
C SER A 242 1.29 6.24 -0.26
N ASN A 243 0.54 6.34 -1.37
CA ASN A 243 0.81 7.27 -2.48
C ASN A 243 2.22 7.19 -3.09
N GLY A 244 2.92 6.06 -2.94
CA GLY A 244 4.29 5.93 -3.41
C GLY A 244 5.27 6.85 -2.65
N VAL A 245 4.90 7.28 -1.45
CA VAL A 245 5.76 8.01 -0.50
C VAL A 245 6.00 7.06 0.66
N GLY A 246 7.27 6.70 0.90
CA GLY A 246 7.62 5.87 2.04
C GLY A 246 7.05 6.43 3.35
N TYR A 247 6.77 5.56 4.32
CA TYR A 247 6.14 6.00 5.56
C TYR A 247 7.10 6.81 6.42
N ASN A 248 6.70 8.03 6.84
CA ASN A 248 7.44 8.87 7.80
C ASN A 248 8.91 9.12 7.43
N GLY A 249 9.26 9.19 6.14
CA GLY A 249 10.65 9.31 5.69
C GLY A 249 11.49 8.03 5.87
N GLU A 250 10.89 6.95 6.37
CA GLU A 250 11.48 5.63 6.47
C GLU A 250 11.24 4.86 5.16
N GLY A 251 12.31 4.67 4.38
CA GLY A 251 12.50 3.45 3.59
C GLY A 251 11.45 3.07 2.56
N GLY A 252 10.84 4.03 1.86
CA GLY A 252 9.88 3.69 0.80
C GLY A 252 10.51 3.21 -0.50
N LYS A 253 11.76 3.59 -0.79
CA LYS A 253 12.38 3.20 -2.06
C LYS A 253 12.73 1.72 -2.03
N HIS A 254 12.47 1.05 -3.14
CA HIS A 254 12.85 -0.33 -3.38
C HIS A 254 13.76 -0.39 -4.62
N SER A 255 14.42 -1.53 -4.80
CA SER A 255 15.26 -1.83 -5.94
C SER A 255 14.48 -2.62 -6.99
N GLU A 256 15.11 -2.84 -8.15
CA GLU A 256 14.61 -3.75 -9.19
C GLU A 256 14.66 -5.24 -8.78
N ALA A 257 15.24 -5.56 -7.62
CA ALA A 257 15.21 -6.90 -7.03
C ALA A 257 13.93 -7.17 -6.23
N LEU A 258 13.03 -6.18 -6.15
CA LEU A 258 11.73 -6.32 -5.49
C LEU A 258 10.93 -7.50 -6.07
N LYS A 259 10.42 -8.31 -5.15
CA LYS A 259 9.40 -9.33 -5.36
C LYS A 259 8.29 -9.09 -4.34
N ILE A 260 7.05 -9.16 -4.80
CA ILE A 260 5.88 -9.09 -3.92
C ILE A 260 5.07 -10.37 -4.12
N VAL A 261 4.77 -11.04 -3.01
CA VAL A 261 3.83 -12.17 -2.99
C VAL A 261 2.57 -11.75 -2.26
N GLU A 262 1.48 -11.61 -3.00
CA GLU A 262 0.16 -11.32 -2.46
C GLU A 262 -0.59 -12.63 -2.18
N ARG A 263 -1.36 -12.67 -1.10
CA ARG A 263 -2.29 -13.75 -0.77
C ARG A 263 -3.66 -13.16 -0.46
N LEU A 264 -4.63 -13.46 -1.30
CA LEU A 264 -6.01 -12.99 -1.16
C LEU A 264 -6.88 -14.17 -0.72
N THR A 265 -7.41 -14.09 0.49
CA THR A 265 -8.25 -15.15 1.09
C THR A 265 -9.57 -14.55 1.57
N ARG A 266 -10.68 -15.04 1.04
CA ARG A 266 -12.01 -14.70 1.57
C ARG A 266 -12.27 -15.53 2.82
N VAL A 267 -12.32 -14.88 3.98
CA VAL A 267 -12.41 -15.58 5.28
C VAL A 267 -13.84 -15.72 5.78
N ASP A 268 -14.75 -14.90 5.27
CA ASP A 268 -16.19 -14.98 5.52
C ASP A 268 -16.97 -14.35 4.35
N GLY A 269 -18.29 -14.25 4.48
CA GLY A 269 -19.16 -13.68 3.44
C GLY A 269 -18.78 -12.25 3.00
N ASN A 270 -18.18 -11.44 3.87
CA ASN A 270 -17.96 -10.00 3.68
C ASN A 270 -16.52 -9.54 3.93
N THR A 271 -15.58 -10.44 4.23
CA THR A 271 -14.19 -10.08 4.55
C THR A 271 -13.20 -10.78 3.62
N LEU A 272 -12.35 -9.97 2.98
CA LEU A 272 -11.19 -10.42 2.23
C LEU A 272 -9.93 -10.05 3.01
N HIS A 273 -9.13 -11.05 3.36
CA HIS A 273 -7.78 -10.85 3.84
C HIS A 273 -6.86 -10.66 2.64
N TYR A 274 -6.32 -9.46 2.50
CA TYR A 274 -5.23 -9.16 1.57
C TYR A 274 -3.92 -9.17 2.36
N GLN A 275 -3.07 -10.15 2.11
CA GLN A 275 -1.70 -10.15 2.62
C GLN A 275 -0.73 -9.86 1.49
N ALA A 276 0.33 -9.11 1.78
CA ALA A 276 1.42 -8.90 0.83
C ALA A 276 2.75 -9.00 1.56
N THR A 277 3.57 -9.96 1.13
CA THR A 277 4.95 -10.11 1.55
C THR A 277 5.84 -9.35 0.58
N VAL A 278 6.60 -8.39 1.10
CA VAL A 278 7.58 -7.58 0.37
C VAL A 278 8.96 -8.18 0.61
N ASP A 279 9.60 -8.64 -0.46
CA ASP A 279 10.95 -9.17 -0.46
C ASP A 279 11.82 -8.34 -1.41
N ASP A 280 12.76 -7.59 -0.83
CA ASP A 280 13.79 -6.87 -1.58
C ASP A 280 15.10 -6.88 -0.77
N PRO A 281 15.99 -7.84 -1.04
CA PRO A 281 17.20 -8.03 -0.25
C PRO A 281 18.23 -6.91 -0.43
N LYS A 282 18.06 -6.03 -1.43
CA LYS A 282 18.91 -4.84 -1.57
C LYS A 282 18.42 -3.70 -0.68
N THR A 283 17.17 -3.71 -0.25
CA THR A 283 16.54 -2.61 0.48
C THR A 283 16.38 -2.92 1.96
N TRP A 284 15.77 -4.06 2.30
CA TRP A 284 15.53 -4.46 3.69
C TRP A 284 16.41 -5.64 4.08
N THR A 285 16.75 -5.71 5.37
CA THR A 285 17.56 -6.81 5.93
C THR A 285 16.82 -8.16 5.97
N ARG A 286 15.49 -8.15 5.82
CA ARG A 286 14.64 -9.34 5.69
C ARG A 286 13.31 -8.97 5.01
N PRO A 287 12.59 -9.94 4.43
CA PRO A 287 11.22 -9.73 4.00
C PRO A 287 10.30 -9.33 5.17
N TRP A 288 9.19 -8.70 4.83
CA TRP A 288 8.14 -8.33 5.77
C TRP A 288 6.77 -8.45 5.13
N THR A 289 5.73 -8.63 5.95
CA THR A 289 4.37 -8.89 5.48
C THR A 289 3.39 -7.92 6.11
N MET A 290 2.51 -7.35 5.28
CA MET A 290 1.33 -6.61 5.71
C MET A 290 0.05 -7.42 5.51
N LEU A 291 -0.93 -7.18 6.37
CA LEU A 291 -2.31 -7.68 6.30
C LEU A 291 -3.28 -6.50 6.30
N ILE A 292 -4.14 -6.48 5.30
CA ILE A 292 -5.24 -5.54 5.16
C ILE A 292 -6.54 -6.34 5.16
N GLU A 293 -7.41 -6.09 6.14
CA GLU A 293 -8.78 -6.61 6.14
C GLU A 293 -9.68 -5.70 5.29
N LEU A 294 -10.04 -6.15 4.10
CA LEU A 294 -10.95 -5.44 3.23
C LEU A 294 -12.38 -5.95 3.45
N LYS A 295 -13.32 -5.03 3.62
CA LYS A 295 -14.73 -5.36 3.76
C LYS A 295 -15.45 -5.14 2.44
N ARG A 296 -16.30 -6.09 2.06
CA ARG A 296 -17.14 -5.99 0.86
C ARG A 296 -18.10 -4.82 1.01
N ASP A 297 -18.24 -4.03 -0.05
CA ASP A 297 -19.23 -2.96 -0.13
C ASP A 297 -19.87 -2.93 -1.52
N ASP A 298 -21.01 -3.60 -1.66
CA ASP A 298 -21.75 -3.67 -2.93
C ASP A 298 -22.45 -2.34 -3.28
N LYS A 299 -22.46 -1.35 -2.37
CA LYS A 299 -23.01 0.00 -2.62
C LYS A 299 -21.94 1.00 -3.02
N TYR A 300 -20.68 0.66 -2.84
CA TYR A 300 -19.55 1.52 -3.20
C TYR A 300 -19.60 1.87 -4.69
N GLN A 301 -19.55 3.17 -4.99
CA GLN A 301 -19.48 3.65 -6.37
C GLN A 301 -18.03 3.84 -6.75
N PHE A 302 -17.56 3.04 -7.70
CA PHE A 302 -16.21 3.17 -8.24
C PHE A 302 -16.22 4.30 -9.28
N LEU A 303 -15.68 5.46 -8.91
CA LEU A 303 -15.70 6.64 -9.76
C LEU A 303 -14.41 6.77 -10.58
N GLU A 304 -14.47 7.58 -11.63
CA GLU A 304 -13.28 7.97 -12.38
C GLU A 304 -12.38 8.87 -11.54
N TYR A 305 -11.07 8.64 -11.61
CA TYR A 305 -10.05 9.51 -11.02
C TYR A 305 -9.29 10.27 -12.11
N ALA A 306 -9.81 11.42 -12.54
CA ALA A 306 -9.22 12.27 -13.57
C ALA A 306 -8.01 13.08 -13.04
N CYS A 307 -6.92 12.41 -12.64
CA CYS A 307 -5.78 13.02 -11.95
C CYS A 307 -5.18 14.24 -12.68
N HIS A 308 -5.16 14.26 -14.01
CA HIS A 308 -4.54 15.34 -14.77
C HIS A 308 -5.40 16.61 -14.81
N GLU A 309 -6.73 16.49 -14.80
CA GLU A 309 -7.63 17.62 -14.94
C GLU A 309 -7.66 18.42 -13.64
N GLY A 310 -7.18 19.67 -13.69
CA GLY A 310 -7.11 20.54 -12.51
C GLY A 310 -5.97 20.23 -11.54
N ASN A 311 -5.00 19.37 -11.89
CA ASN A 311 -3.80 19.16 -11.08
C ASN A 311 -2.77 20.27 -11.31
N TYR A 312 -2.84 21.29 -10.47
CA TYR A 312 -1.87 22.39 -10.41
C TYR A 312 -0.71 22.13 -9.45
N ALA A 313 -0.75 21.04 -8.68
CA ALA A 313 0.18 20.78 -7.59
C ALA A 313 1.64 20.80 -8.06
N MET A 314 1.97 20.16 -9.18
CA MET A 314 3.35 20.18 -9.70
C MET A 314 3.83 21.59 -10.04
N LYS A 315 3.00 22.38 -10.71
CA LYS A 315 3.32 23.77 -11.08
C LYS A 315 3.51 24.60 -9.83
N ASP A 316 2.61 24.48 -8.86
CA ASP A 316 2.62 25.26 -7.63
C ASP A 316 3.80 24.91 -6.73
N ILE A 317 4.15 23.62 -6.61
CA ILE A 317 5.34 23.17 -5.88
C ILE A 317 6.62 23.74 -6.51
N LEU A 318 6.77 23.63 -7.83
CA LEU A 318 7.95 24.14 -8.53
C LEU A 318 8.04 25.67 -8.47
N ALA A 319 6.91 26.37 -8.66
CA ALA A 319 6.87 27.82 -8.54
C ALA A 319 7.19 28.29 -7.10
N GLY A 320 6.63 27.60 -6.10
CA GLY A 320 6.92 27.86 -4.69
C GLY A 320 8.39 27.66 -4.34
N ALA A 321 9.02 26.60 -4.88
CA ALA A 321 10.46 26.36 -4.69
C ALA A 321 11.32 27.51 -5.25
N ARG A 322 11.01 28.00 -6.46
CA ARG A 322 11.71 29.13 -7.10
C ARG A 322 11.52 30.45 -6.34
N ALA A 323 10.31 30.70 -5.84
CA ALA A 323 10.04 31.86 -4.99
C ALA A 323 10.86 31.82 -3.68
N GLY A 324 10.96 30.64 -3.07
CA GLY A 324 11.74 30.43 -1.84
C GLY A 324 13.25 30.62 -2.00
N GLU A 325 13.80 30.37 -3.19
CA GLU A 325 15.21 30.63 -3.50
C GLU A 325 15.50 32.13 -3.63
N GLY A 326 14.64 32.87 -4.33
CA GLY A 326 14.79 34.32 -4.51
C GLY A 326 14.69 35.12 -3.21
N GLY A 327 14.01 34.59 -2.19
CA GLY A 327 13.88 35.23 -0.87
C GLY A 327 15.09 35.06 0.07
N LYS A 328 15.99 34.11 -0.20
CA LYS A 328 17.19 33.86 0.64
C LYS A 328 18.41 34.72 0.27
N GLY A 329 18.27 35.58 -0.74
CA GLY A 329 19.32 36.48 -1.23
C GLY A 329 19.14 37.96 -0.87
N ARG A 330 18.29 38.28 0.12
CA ARG A 330 18.10 39.63 0.66
C ARG A 330 18.32 39.64 2.17
#